data_AF-A0A7C3C8W4-F1
#
_entry.id   AF-A0A7C3C8W4-F1
#
_cell.length_a   1.000
_cell.length_b   1.000
_cell.length_c   1.000
_cell.angle_alpha   90.00
_cell.angle_beta   90.00
_cell.angle_gamma   90.00
#
_symmetry.space_group_name_H-M   'P 1'
#
loop_
_entity.id
_entity.type
_entity.pdbx_description
1 polymer ?
#
loop_
_entity_poly.entity_id
_entity_poly.type
_entity_poly.pdbx_seq_one_letter_code
_entity_poly.pdbx_strand_id
1 'polypeptide(L)'
;FRSPTCTKVDTKAVKELAQIAGVEDYKKLAMEMFIVKSAVDGASARDLNTRDYKEFDMNGTKVGVGQLEMVDISVLEPREEELMEDMKKMKEENGLHTVLILLTDIMKEGSKLLVVSDDASKIEKAFNVKLENNKAWLDGVLSRKKQVIPFVQPQF
;
A
#
# COMPACT_ATOMS: atom_id res chain seq x y z
N PHE A 1 7.76 -5.92 -13.14
CA PHE A 1 8.94 -6.32 -12.33
C PHE A 1 9.61 -5.13 -11.64
N ARG A 2 8.83 -4.17 -11.12
CA ARG A 2 9.39 -2.93 -10.54
C ARG A 2 9.65 -3.05 -9.03
N SER A 3 8.86 -3.88 -8.33
CA SER A 3 9.01 -4.07 -6.89
C SER A 3 10.42 -4.56 -6.50
N PRO A 4 11.01 -4.05 -5.40
CA PRO A 4 12.29 -4.51 -4.86
C PRO A 4 12.22 -5.93 -4.28
N THR A 5 11.04 -6.55 -4.23
CA THR A 5 10.88 -7.96 -3.90
C THR A 5 11.15 -8.90 -5.07
N CYS A 6 11.13 -8.39 -6.31
CA CYS A 6 11.29 -9.19 -7.52
C CYS A 6 12.75 -9.57 -7.76
N THR A 7 12.97 -10.83 -8.15
CA THR A 7 14.29 -11.41 -8.43
C THR A 7 14.41 -11.86 -9.89
N LYS A 8 15.63 -12.24 -10.30
CA LYS A 8 15.87 -12.83 -11.62
C LYS A 8 15.13 -14.15 -11.82
N VAL A 9 14.88 -14.89 -10.74
CA VAL A 9 14.14 -16.17 -10.78
C VAL A 9 12.68 -15.90 -11.15
N ASP A 10 12.05 -14.88 -10.58
CA ASP A 10 10.67 -14.49 -10.90
C ASP A 10 10.53 -14.08 -12.37
N THR A 11 11.51 -13.31 -12.88
CA THR A 11 11.51 -12.87 -14.28
C THR A 11 11.67 -14.04 -15.24
N LYS A 12 12.51 -15.02 -14.90
CA LYS A 12 12.69 -16.24 -15.69
C LYS A 12 11.40 -17.07 -15.68
N ALA A 13 10.82 -17.29 -14.50
CA ALA A 13 9.59 -18.04 -14.34
C ALA A 13 8.43 -17.45 -15.16
N VAL A 14 8.25 -16.11 -15.14
CA VAL A 14 7.19 -15.47 -15.94
C VAL A 14 7.38 -15.69 -17.44
N LYS A 15 8.62 -15.65 -17.95
CA LYS A 15 8.88 -15.91 -19.38
C LYS A 15 8.55 -17.34 -19.77
N GLU A 16 8.91 -18.31 -18.93
CA GLU A 16 8.60 -19.73 -19.16
C GLU A 16 7.09 -19.99 -19.06
N LEU A 17 6.43 -19.43 -18.04
CA LEU A 17 4.99 -19.57 -17.85
C LEU A 17 4.18 -18.88 -18.96
N ALA A 18 4.64 -17.74 -19.48
CA ALA A 18 4.01 -17.06 -20.60
C ALA A 18 3.98 -17.93 -21.86
N GLN A 19 5.07 -18.65 -22.14
CA GLN A 19 5.13 -19.62 -23.25
C GLN A 19 4.15 -20.77 -23.03
N ILE A 20 4.12 -21.36 -21.83
CA ILE A 20 3.21 -22.46 -21.48
C ILE A 20 1.74 -22.02 -21.60
N ALA A 21 1.43 -20.80 -21.17
CA ALA A 21 0.09 -20.25 -21.19
C ALA A 21 -0.34 -19.69 -22.56
N GLY A 22 0.54 -19.67 -23.57
CA GLY A 22 0.25 -19.07 -24.88
C GLY A 22 0.07 -17.55 -24.83
N VAL A 23 0.67 -16.87 -23.84
CA VAL A 23 0.61 -15.42 -23.69
C VAL A 23 1.83 -14.79 -24.35
N GLU A 24 1.66 -14.23 -25.55
CA GLU A 24 2.76 -13.62 -26.32
C GLU A 24 3.28 -12.33 -25.67
N ASP A 25 2.38 -11.48 -25.18
CA ASP A 25 2.73 -10.21 -24.51
C ASP A 25 2.28 -10.21 -23.04
N TYR A 26 3.07 -10.88 -22.20
CA TYR A 26 2.84 -10.93 -20.76
C TYR A 26 2.96 -9.55 -20.08
N LYS A 27 3.59 -8.55 -20.73
CA LYS A 27 3.65 -7.18 -20.19
C LYS A 27 2.32 -6.46 -20.41
N LYS A 28 1.73 -6.60 -21.60
CA LYS A 28 0.38 -6.10 -21.88
C LYS A 28 -0.65 -6.74 -20.95
N LEU A 29 -0.62 -8.07 -20.81
CA LEU A 29 -1.49 -8.77 -19.85
C LEU A 29 -1.30 -8.23 -18.42
N ALA A 30 -0.04 -8.02 -17.98
CA ALA A 30 0.21 -7.45 -16.67
C ALA A 30 -0.42 -6.04 -16.51
N MET A 31 -0.34 -5.18 -17.53
CA MET A 31 -1.00 -3.87 -17.49
C MET A 31 -2.53 -3.98 -17.44
N GLU A 32 -3.13 -4.88 -18.21
CA GLU A 32 -4.58 -5.15 -18.15
C GLU A 32 -4.99 -5.62 -16.75
N MET A 33 -4.21 -6.54 -16.14
CA MET A 33 -4.42 -7.00 -14.77
C MET A 33 -4.31 -5.84 -13.76
N PHE A 34 -3.34 -4.93 -13.93
CA PHE A 34 -3.20 -3.76 -13.05
C PHE A 34 -4.36 -2.79 -13.22
N ILE A 35 -4.86 -2.55 -14.44
CA ILE A 35 -6.04 -1.69 -14.67
C ILE A 35 -7.26 -2.26 -13.95
N VAL A 36 -7.53 -3.56 -14.08
CA VAL A 36 -8.64 -4.22 -13.38
C VAL A 36 -8.46 -4.16 -11.87
N LYS A 37 -7.24 -4.41 -11.36
CA LYS A 37 -6.93 -4.31 -9.93
C LYS A 37 -7.08 -2.88 -9.39
N SER A 38 -6.79 -1.88 -10.23
CA SER A 38 -6.86 -0.46 -9.87
C SER A 38 -8.28 0.10 -9.92
N ALA A 39 -9.27 -0.70 -10.32
CA ALA A 39 -10.66 -0.27 -10.32
C ALA A 39 -11.12 0.04 -8.89
N VAL A 40 -11.58 1.27 -8.71
CA VAL A 40 -12.11 1.81 -7.44
C VAL A 40 -13.61 2.03 -7.52
N ASP A 41 -14.16 2.22 -8.72
CA ASP A 41 -15.57 2.50 -8.93
C ASP A 41 -16.46 1.40 -8.33
N GLY A 42 -17.47 1.83 -7.58
CA GLY A 42 -18.42 0.94 -6.89
C GLY A 42 -17.90 0.28 -5.62
N ALA A 43 -16.60 0.34 -5.30
CA ALA A 43 -16.07 -0.12 -4.02
C ALA A 43 -16.35 0.90 -2.91
N SER A 44 -16.68 0.47 -1.69
CA SER A 44 -16.76 1.37 -0.53
C SER A 44 -15.36 1.74 -0.01
N ALA A 45 -15.25 2.79 0.80
CA ALA A 45 -13.99 3.14 1.48
C ALA A 45 -13.45 1.97 2.33
N ARG A 46 -14.33 1.21 3.00
CA ARG A 46 -13.96 0.02 3.77
C ARG A 46 -13.39 -1.08 2.88
N ASP A 47 -14.02 -1.35 1.73
CA ASP A 47 -13.53 -2.36 0.79
C ASP A 47 -12.15 -1.97 0.25
N LEU A 48 -11.91 -0.68 0.01
CA LEU A 48 -10.62 -0.17 -0.42
C LEU A 48 -9.56 -0.30 0.67
N ASN A 49 -9.82 0.23 1.87
CA ASN A 49 -8.87 0.18 2.99
C ASN A 49 -8.52 -1.25 3.41
N THR A 50 -9.43 -2.20 3.23
CA THR A 50 -9.23 -3.61 3.62
C THR A 50 -8.77 -4.54 2.49
N ARG A 51 -8.68 -4.06 1.24
CA ARG A 51 -8.36 -4.86 0.05
C ARG A 51 -7.05 -5.66 0.17
N ASP A 52 -6.00 -5.03 0.70
CA ASP A 52 -4.75 -5.68 1.11
C ASP A 52 -4.30 -5.15 2.46
N TYR A 53 -5.09 -5.44 3.48
CA TYR A 53 -4.85 -5.01 4.86
C TYR A 53 -4.33 -6.14 5.73
N LYS A 54 -3.43 -5.79 6.66
CA LYS A 54 -2.91 -6.70 7.69
C LYS A 54 -2.76 -5.96 9.00
N GLU A 55 -3.10 -6.65 10.07
CA GLU A 55 -2.81 -6.21 11.43
C GLU A 55 -1.50 -6.81 11.92
N PHE A 56 -0.78 -6.03 12.72
CA PHE A 56 0.49 -6.38 13.31
C PHE A 56 0.44 -6.07 14.81
N ASP A 57 0.97 -7.00 15.59
CA ASP A 57 1.36 -6.70 16.97
C ASP A 57 2.81 -6.19 16.93
N MET A 58 3.00 -4.92 17.29
CA MET A 58 4.30 -4.28 17.39
C MET A 58 4.57 -3.99 18.87
N ASN A 59 5.18 -4.97 19.55
CA ASN A 59 5.52 -4.90 20.98
C ASN A 59 4.29 -4.65 21.89
N GLY A 60 3.21 -5.38 21.65
CA GLY A 60 1.94 -5.25 22.38
C GLY A 60 1.06 -4.10 21.89
N THR A 61 1.53 -3.32 20.91
CA THR A 61 0.75 -2.26 20.27
C THR A 61 0.16 -2.74 18.95
N LYS A 62 -1.16 -2.62 18.78
CA LYS A 62 -1.84 -3.01 17.54
C LYS A 62 -1.69 -1.96 16.45
N VAL A 63 -1.16 -2.36 15.30
CA VAL A 63 -0.95 -1.51 14.13
C VAL A 63 -1.54 -2.16 12.88
N GLY A 64 -2.42 -1.43 12.20
CA GLY A 64 -2.99 -1.80 10.91
C GLY A 64 -2.20 -1.23 9.75
N VAL A 65 -1.88 -2.04 8.73
CA VAL A 65 -1.20 -1.56 7.51
C VAL A 65 -1.84 -2.14 6.26
N GLY A 66 -2.51 -1.27 5.49
CA GLY A 66 -3.09 -1.56 4.19
C GLY A 66 -2.27 -1.01 3.03
N GLN A 67 -2.47 -1.58 1.84
CA GLN A 67 -1.82 -1.12 0.61
C GLN A 67 -2.79 -1.19 -0.58
N LEU A 68 -2.89 -0.10 -1.33
CA LEU A 68 -3.65 0.02 -2.57
C LEU A 68 -2.68 0.31 -3.71
N GLU A 69 -2.41 -0.70 -4.52
CA GLU A 69 -1.54 -0.57 -5.70
C GLU A 69 -2.36 -0.13 -6.92
N MET A 70 -2.03 1.04 -7.45
CA MET A 70 -2.70 1.67 -8.58
C MET A 70 -1.72 1.94 -9.72
N VAL A 71 -2.20 1.89 -10.96
CA VAL A 71 -1.46 2.41 -12.14
C VAL A 71 -1.16 3.90 -11.97
N ASP A 72 -2.15 4.67 -11.53
CA ASP A 72 -2.04 6.08 -11.17
C ASP A 72 -2.91 6.32 -9.94
N ILE A 73 -2.34 6.89 -8.88
CA ILE A 73 -3.07 7.15 -7.63
C ILE A 73 -4.01 8.35 -7.72
N SER A 74 -3.96 9.15 -8.80
CA SER A 74 -4.84 10.30 -8.99
C SER A 74 -6.33 9.93 -8.92
N VAL A 75 -6.68 8.68 -9.30
CA VAL A 75 -8.05 8.14 -9.21
C VAL A 75 -8.58 8.04 -7.78
N LEU A 76 -7.69 8.07 -6.79
CA LEU A 76 -8.04 8.04 -5.37
C LEU A 76 -8.05 9.42 -4.71
N GLU A 77 -7.50 10.45 -5.34
CA GLU A 77 -7.46 11.81 -4.77
C GLU A 77 -8.85 12.32 -4.34
N PRO A 78 -9.93 12.14 -5.14
CA PRO A 78 -11.28 12.56 -4.74
C PRO A 78 -11.85 11.73 -3.58
N ARG A 79 -11.24 10.60 -3.25
CA ARG A 79 -11.69 9.63 -2.25
C ARG A 79 -10.85 9.64 -0.98
N GLU A 80 -9.79 10.44 -0.91
CA GLU A 80 -8.88 10.43 0.24
C GLU A 80 -9.58 10.77 1.56
N GLU A 81 -10.57 11.65 1.54
CA GLU A 81 -11.31 12.03 2.74
C GLU A 81 -12.13 10.87 3.29
N GLU A 82 -12.92 10.19 2.46
CA GLU A 82 -13.69 9.01 2.89
C GLU A 82 -12.79 7.83 3.33
N LEU A 83 -11.62 7.67 2.71
CA LEU A 83 -10.64 6.65 3.12
C LEU A 83 -10.11 6.98 4.53
N MET A 84 -9.76 8.25 4.79
CA MET A 84 -9.30 8.71 6.10
C MET A 84 -10.38 8.60 7.18
N GLU A 85 -11.64 8.87 6.84
CA GLU A 85 -12.77 8.68 7.76
C GLU A 85 -12.97 7.21 8.13
N ASP A 86 -12.91 6.31 7.14
CA ASP A 86 -12.99 4.88 7.40
C ASP A 86 -11.79 4.35 8.18
N MET A 87 -10.58 4.85 7.93
CA MET A 87 -9.40 4.53 8.75
C MET A 87 -9.59 4.88 10.24
N LYS A 88 -10.24 6.01 10.54
CA LYS A 88 -10.58 6.38 11.93
C LYS A 88 -11.54 5.37 12.56
N LYS A 89 -12.59 4.97 11.82
CA LYS A 89 -13.54 3.93 12.26
C LYS A 89 -12.84 2.60 12.50
N MET A 90 -12.00 2.16 11.56
CA MET A 90 -11.20 0.93 11.70
C MET A 90 -10.32 0.96 12.95
N LYS A 91 -9.71 2.12 13.24
CA LYS A 91 -8.88 2.32 14.42
C LYS A 91 -9.69 2.14 15.71
N GLU A 92 -10.84 2.78 15.80
CA GLU A 92 -11.75 2.72 16.95
C GLU A 92 -12.33 1.30 17.14
N GLU A 93 -12.87 0.70 16.08
CA GLU A 93 -13.51 -0.62 16.10
C GLU A 93 -12.56 -1.73 16.59
N ASN A 94 -11.29 -1.68 16.20
CA ASN A 94 -10.32 -2.73 16.48
C ASN A 94 -9.34 -2.39 17.63
N GLY A 95 -9.49 -1.20 18.22
CA GLY A 95 -8.60 -0.71 19.27
C GLY A 95 -7.15 -0.58 18.80
N LEU A 96 -6.95 -0.07 17.58
CA LEU A 96 -5.62 0.11 17.01
C LEU A 96 -4.99 1.40 17.52
N HIS A 97 -3.69 1.37 17.72
CA HIS A 97 -2.92 2.60 17.97
C HIS A 97 -2.68 3.36 16.66
N THR A 98 -2.42 2.64 15.57
CA THR A 98 -2.11 3.24 14.27
C THR A 98 -2.74 2.45 13.13
N VAL A 99 -3.28 3.16 12.15
CA VAL A 99 -3.67 2.64 10.84
C VAL A 99 -2.88 3.40 9.78
N LEU A 100 -2.19 2.65 8.92
CA LEU A 100 -1.44 3.15 7.77
C LEU A 100 -2.07 2.60 6.51
N ILE A 101 -2.33 3.46 5.52
CA ILE A 101 -2.72 3.04 4.17
C ILE A 101 -1.70 3.60 3.17
N LEU A 102 -1.07 2.71 2.41
CA LEU A 102 -0.18 3.09 1.31
C LEU A 102 -0.97 3.14 0.01
N LEU A 103 -1.10 4.33 -0.57
CA LEU A 103 -1.58 4.50 -1.94
C LEU A 103 -0.38 4.45 -2.87
N THR A 104 -0.10 3.27 -3.43
CA THR A 104 1.11 3.00 -4.21
C THR A 104 0.86 3.28 -5.68
N ASP A 105 1.65 4.19 -6.25
CA ASP A 105 1.69 4.49 -7.68
C ASP A 105 2.80 3.65 -8.33
N ILE A 106 2.41 2.65 -9.12
CA ILE A 106 3.40 1.77 -9.77
C ILE A 106 4.17 2.45 -10.91
N MET A 107 3.66 3.55 -11.45
CA MET A 107 4.26 4.29 -12.57
C MET A 107 5.26 5.33 -12.06
N LYS A 108 4.94 6.01 -10.96
CA LYS A 108 5.84 6.95 -10.25
C LYS A 108 6.79 6.25 -9.29
N GLU A 109 6.62 4.94 -9.08
CA GLU A 109 7.45 4.10 -8.21
C GLU A 109 7.54 4.59 -6.76
N GLY A 110 6.41 5.05 -6.19
CA GLY A 110 6.34 5.51 -4.81
C GLY A 110 4.95 5.36 -4.21
N SER A 111 4.81 5.73 -2.94
CA SER A 111 3.53 5.64 -2.24
C SER A 111 3.18 6.92 -1.51
N LYS A 112 1.92 7.36 -1.63
CA LYS A 112 1.34 8.33 -0.71
C LYS A 112 0.89 7.57 0.55
N LEU A 113 1.51 7.89 1.67
CA LEU A 113 1.16 7.34 2.97
C LEU A 113 0.03 8.17 3.58
N LEU A 114 -1.05 7.50 3.96
CA LEU A 114 -2.11 8.05 4.81
C LEU A 114 -1.95 7.49 6.22
N VAL A 115 -2.07 8.35 7.24
CA VAL A 115 -1.80 7.98 8.64
C VAL A 115 -2.98 8.36 9.53
N VAL A 116 -3.45 7.43 10.35
CA VAL A 116 -4.27 7.75 11.53
C VAL A 116 -3.59 7.10 12.72
N SER A 117 -3.09 7.89 13.67
CA SER A 117 -2.26 7.40 14.77
C SER A 117 -2.53 8.19 16.05
N ASP A 118 -2.43 7.52 17.21
CA ASP A 118 -2.42 8.21 18.52
C ASP A 118 -1.12 9.00 18.74
N ASP A 119 -0.03 8.54 18.11
CA ASP A 119 1.25 9.23 18.07
C ASP A 119 1.81 9.17 16.65
N ALA A 120 1.65 10.26 15.91
CA ALA A 120 2.12 10.36 14.53
C ALA A 120 3.65 10.50 14.42
N SER A 121 4.32 10.94 15.49
CA SER A 121 5.77 11.17 15.50
C SER A 121 6.56 9.88 15.34
N LYS A 122 6.00 8.74 15.79
CA LYS A 122 6.53 7.39 15.52
C LYS A 122 6.64 7.12 14.02
N ILE A 123 5.65 7.52 13.24
CA ILE A 123 5.60 7.28 11.79
C ILE A 123 6.51 8.24 11.04
N GLU A 124 6.51 9.52 11.43
CA GLU A 124 7.47 10.51 10.93
C GLU A 124 8.91 10.04 11.14
N LYS A 125 9.24 9.53 12.32
CA LYS A 125 10.56 8.98 12.64
C LYS A 125 10.88 7.70 11.87
N ALA A 126 9.92 6.81 11.67
CA ALA A 126 10.11 5.57 10.89
C ALA A 126 10.61 5.86 9.47
N PHE A 127 10.05 6.90 8.82
CA PHE A 127 10.35 7.23 7.43
C PHE A 127 11.24 8.45 7.26
N ASN A 128 11.62 9.12 8.34
CA ASN A 128 12.33 10.40 8.34
C ASN A 128 11.62 11.45 7.44
N VAL A 129 10.31 11.59 7.64
CA VAL A 129 9.44 12.53 6.91
C VAL A 129 8.65 13.38 7.89
N LYS A 130 8.07 14.47 7.39
CA LYS A 130 7.01 15.19 8.11
C LYS A 130 5.66 14.87 7.48
N LEU A 131 4.65 14.67 8.33
CA LEU A 131 3.29 14.48 7.87
C LEU A 131 2.62 15.84 7.68
N GLU A 132 2.08 16.06 6.49
CA GLU A 132 1.23 17.20 6.18
C GLU A 132 -0.21 16.71 6.08
N ASN A 133 -1.10 17.21 6.95
CA ASN A 133 -2.48 16.76 7.04
C ASN A 133 -2.63 15.23 7.19
N ASN A 134 -1.73 14.62 7.97
CA ASN A 134 -1.60 13.17 8.18
C ASN A 134 -1.19 12.37 6.93
N LYS A 135 -0.49 13.01 5.99
CA LYS A 135 -0.06 12.41 4.73
C LYS A 135 1.41 12.68 4.47
N ALA A 136 2.08 11.79 3.76
CA ALA A 136 3.42 12.02 3.22
C ALA A 136 3.63 11.25 1.91
N TRP A 137 4.45 11.78 1.01
CA TRP A 137 4.96 11.01 -0.12
C TRP A 137 6.21 10.23 0.28
N LEU A 138 6.24 8.95 -0.02
CA LEU A 138 7.38 8.06 0.21
C LEU A 138 7.94 7.60 -1.13
N ASP A 139 9.02 8.26 -1.55
CA ASP A 139 9.71 7.96 -2.81
C ASP A 139 10.36 6.57 -2.76
N GLY A 140 10.20 5.79 -3.83
CA GLY A 140 10.75 4.43 -3.93
C GLY A 140 10.05 3.37 -3.06
N VAL A 141 9.06 3.73 -2.24
CA VAL A 141 8.36 2.78 -1.36
C VAL A 141 7.23 2.09 -2.12
N LEU A 142 7.42 0.80 -2.39
CA LEU A 142 6.48 -0.07 -3.11
C LEU A 142 6.08 -1.31 -2.33
N SER A 143 6.83 -1.68 -1.29
CA SER A 143 6.64 -2.94 -0.58
C SER A 143 6.37 -2.74 0.91
N ARG A 144 5.14 -3.05 1.35
CA ARG A 144 4.84 -3.15 2.79
C ARG A 144 5.86 -4.02 3.54
N LYS A 145 6.16 -5.23 3.03
CA LYS A 145 7.02 -6.21 3.71
C LYS A 145 8.48 -5.76 3.83
N LYS A 146 9.06 -5.18 2.78
CA LYS A 146 10.49 -4.81 2.78
C LYS A 146 10.77 -3.38 3.23
N GLN A 147 9.84 -2.46 3.01
CA GLN A 147 10.10 -1.02 3.11
C GLN A 147 9.22 -0.30 4.13
N VAL A 148 8.17 -0.94 4.65
CA VAL A 148 7.28 -0.35 5.67
C VAL A 148 7.49 -1.03 7.00
N ILE A 149 7.19 -2.33 7.08
CA ILE A 149 7.20 -3.07 8.36
C ILE A 149 8.54 -2.98 9.09
N PRO A 150 9.72 -3.18 8.44
CA PRO A 150 11.00 -3.11 9.14
C PRO A 150 11.34 -1.74 9.73
N PHE A 151 10.72 -0.66 9.23
CA PHE A 151 10.97 0.71 9.65
C PHE A 151 9.98 1.18 10.72
N VAL A 152 8.72 0.72 10.61
CA VAL A 152 7.65 1.06 11.55
C VAL A 152 7.78 0.26 12.83
N GLN A 153 8.04 -1.05 12.76
CA GLN A 153 8.06 -1.94 13.92
C GLN A 153 9.01 -1.47 15.05
N PRO A 154 10.24 -0.98 14.79
CA PRO A 154 11.13 -0.49 15.84
C PRO A 154 10.70 0.80 16.55
N GLN A 155 9.65 1.49 16.08
CA GLN A 155 9.15 2.72 16.70
C GLN A 155 8.10 2.46 17.78
N PHE A 156 7.68 1.21 17.93
CA PHE A 156 6.74 0.71 18.92
C PHE A 156 7.45 -0.15 19.93
#